data_AF-A0A6A3MZ54-F1
#
_entry.id   AF-A0A6A3MZ54-F1
#
_cell.length_a   1.000
_cell.length_b   1.000
_cell.length_c   1.000
_cell.angle_alpha   90.00
_cell.angle_beta   90.00
_cell.angle_gamma   90.00
#
_symmetry.space_group_name_H-M   'P 1'
#
loop_
_entity.id
_entity.type
_entity.pdbx_description
1 polymer ?
#
loop_
_entity_poly.entity_id
_entity_poly.type
_entity_poly.pdbx_seq_one_letter_code
_entity_poly.pdbx_strand_id
1 'polypeptide(L)'
;MQAYFRRFRALRGKSVEGVAHDSLQRSWCAMIVRWNRMLRANASFVEWHEAREEVVGNYSLRDLRARVCSNAWDVGRICCVQVREGCAVCGS
;
A
#
# COMPACT_ATOMS: atom_id res chain seq x y z
N MET A 1 14.72 -8.08 5.94
CA MET A 1 15.06 -6.92 5.08
C MET A 1 14.44 -6.95 3.68
N GLN A 2 14.52 -8.05 2.93
CA GLN A 2 13.93 -8.12 1.57
C GLN A 2 12.42 -7.85 1.53
N ALA A 3 11.65 -8.39 2.49
CA ALA A 3 10.22 -8.13 2.61
C ALA A 3 9.91 -6.64 2.81
N TYR A 4 10.64 -5.96 3.69
CA TYR A 4 10.53 -4.51 3.90
C TYR A 4 10.88 -3.72 2.64
N PHE A 5 11.88 -4.16 1.88
CA PHE A 5 12.22 -3.49 0.62
C PHE A 5 11.11 -3.61 -0.44
N ARG A 6 10.51 -4.80 -0.60
CA ARG A 6 9.34 -4.99 -1.48
C ARG A 6 8.20 -4.07 -1.08
N ARG A 7 7.84 -4.07 0.21
CA ARG A 7 6.78 -3.21 0.76
C ARG A 7 7.09 -1.72 0.63
N PHE A 8 8.34 -1.30 0.87
CA PHE A 8 8.80 0.08 0.71
C PHE A 8 8.66 0.58 -0.74
N ARG A 9 8.93 -0.27 -1.72
CA ARG A 9 8.68 0.06 -3.14
C ARG A 9 7.18 0.07 -3.47
N ALA A 10 6.41 -0.85 -2.90
CA ALA A 10 4.96 -0.90 -3.05
C ALA A 10 4.27 0.37 -2.52
N LEU A 11 4.80 1.01 -1.46
CA LEU A 11 4.33 2.33 -0.99
C LEU A 11 4.36 3.43 -2.07
N ARG A 12 5.12 3.24 -3.16
CA ARG A 12 5.17 4.14 -4.31
C ARG A 12 4.57 3.53 -5.59
N GLY A 13 3.81 2.43 -5.46
CA GLY A 13 3.24 1.71 -6.60
C GLY A 13 4.28 1.04 -7.50
N LYS A 14 5.48 0.71 -6.98
CA LYS A 14 6.56 0.11 -7.78
C LYS A 14 6.77 -1.37 -7.41
N SER A 15 6.81 -2.24 -8.41
CA SER A 15 7.18 -3.66 -8.24
C SER A 15 8.69 -3.84 -8.06
N VAL A 16 9.13 -5.05 -7.72
CA VAL A 16 10.55 -5.44 -7.78
C VAL A 16 10.89 -6.28 -9.02
N GLU A 17 9.88 -6.80 -9.70
CA GLU A 17 10.01 -7.70 -10.85
C GLU A 17 10.12 -6.91 -12.15
N GLY A 18 11.00 -7.36 -13.05
CA GLY A 18 11.21 -6.71 -14.36
C GLY A 18 11.83 -5.30 -14.27
N VAL A 19 12.44 -4.95 -13.14
CA VAL A 19 13.01 -3.62 -12.89
C VAL A 19 14.52 -3.64 -13.07
N ALA A 20 15.06 -2.62 -13.75
CA ALA A 20 16.51 -2.44 -13.91
C ALA A 20 17.24 -2.32 -12.57
N HIS A 21 18.46 -2.87 -12.52
CA HIS A 21 19.26 -2.96 -11.29
C HIS A 21 19.52 -1.59 -10.64
N ASP A 22 19.83 -0.58 -11.45
CA ASP A 22 20.08 0.80 -11.01
C ASP A 22 18.87 1.41 -10.28
N SER A 23 17.65 1.12 -10.73
CA SER A 23 16.41 1.57 -10.09
C SER A 23 16.18 0.87 -8.75
N LEU A 24 16.51 -0.43 -8.68
CA LEU A 24 16.47 -1.18 -7.43
C LEU A 24 17.51 -0.64 -6.44
N GLN A 25 18.75 -0.41 -6.89
CA GLN A 25 19.82 0.14 -6.07
C GLN A 25 19.47 1.52 -5.52
N ARG A 26 18.98 2.45 -6.36
CA ARG A 26 18.53 3.78 -5.90
C ARG A 26 17.44 3.69 -4.85
N SER A 27 16.47 2.78 -5.03
CA SER A 27 15.38 2.58 -4.07
C SER A 27 15.89 1.97 -2.77
N TRP A 28 16.85 1.06 -2.85
CA TRP A 28 17.47 0.44 -1.69
C TRP A 28 18.25 1.46 -0.88
N CYS A 29 19.09 2.28 -1.53
CA CYS A 29 19.80 3.37 -0.89
C CYS A 29 18.84 4.34 -0.19
N ALA A 30 17.72 4.70 -0.83
CA ALA A 30 16.72 5.56 -0.21
C ALA A 30 16.08 4.92 1.05
N MET A 31 15.81 3.61 1.02
CA MET A 31 15.30 2.87 2.18
C MET A 31 16.32 2.87 3.33
N ILE A 32 17.59 2.58 3.04
CA ILE A 32 18.67 2.56 4.05
C ILE A 32 18.90 3.95 4.64
N VAL A 33 18.89 5.01 3.82
CA VAL A 33 18.98 6.40 4.31
C VAL A 33 17.84 6.73 5.28
N ARG A 34 16.60 6.32 4.96
CA ARG A 34 15.46 6.49 5.87
C ARG A 34 15.62 5.69 7.16
N TRP A 35 16.02 4.43 7.05
CA TRP A 35 16.27 3.55 8.20
C TRP A 35 17.30 4.17 9.15
N ASN A 36 18.45 4.58 8.62
CA ASN A 36 19.53 5.19 9.38
C ASN A 36 19.10 6.51 10.04
N ARG A 37 18.30 7.33 9.33
CA ARG A 37 17.75 8.57 9.89
C ARG A 37 16.84 8.29 11.08
N MET A 38 16.01 7.26 11.00
CA MET A 38 15.11 6.88 12.10
C MET A 38 15.87 6.31 13.29
N LEU A 39 16.88 5.47 13.04
CA LEU A 39 17.77 4.98 14.09
C LEU A 39 18.46 6.12 14.85
N ARG A 40 18.99 7.12 14.13
CA ARG A 40 19.57 8.33 14.75
C ARG A 40 18.59 9.17 15.56
N ALA A 41 17.31 9.10 15.21
CA ALA A 41 16.23 9.78 15.92
C ALA A 41 15.61 8.93 17.04
N ASN A 42 16.19 7.77 17.35
CA ASN A 42 15.65 6.78 18.30
C ASN A 42 14.19 6.40 18.00
N ALA A 43 13.85 6.28 16.71
CA ALA A 43 12.52 5.94 16.23
C ALA A 43 12.54 4.63 15.43
N SER A 44 11.44 3.88 15.46
CA SER A 44 11.32 2.60 14.74
C SER A 44 11.00 2.83 13.26
N PHE A 45 11.87 2.34 12.38
CA PHE A 45 11.54 2.28 10.95
C PHE A 45 10.32 1.41 10.68
N VAL A 46 10.16 0.30 11.43
CA VAL A 46 9.06 -0.65 11.21
C VAL A 46 7.72 0.01 11.52
N GLU A 47 7.59 0.67 12.67
CA GLU A 47 6.36 1.36 13.06
C GLU A 47 6.01 2.49 12.08
N TRP A 48 7.02 3.26 11.65
CA TRP A 48 6.81 4.29 10.62
C TRP A 48 6.37 3.68 9.29
N HIS A 49 6.95 2.55 8.91
CA HIS A 49 6.66 1.90 7.65
C HIS A 49 5.23 1.33 7.64
N GLU A 50 4.79 0.72 8.73
CA GLU A 50 3.42 0.22 8.91
C GLU A 50 2.39 1.36 8.94
N ALA A 51 2.64 2.43 9.69
CA ALA A 51 1.77 3.61 9.69
C ALA A 51 1.64 4.24 8.29
N ARG A 52 2.71 4.18 7.49
CA ARG A 52 2.68 4.65 6.10
C ARG A 52 1.88 3.74 5.18
N GLU A 53 1.94 2.42 5.38
CA GLU A 53 1.11 1.47 4.63
C GLU A 53 -0.37 1.66 4.96
N GLU A 54 -0.71 1.88 6.23
CA GLU A 54 -2.07 2.18 6.65
C GLU A 54 -2.59 3.45 5.99
N VAL A 55 -1.81 4.53 6.01
CA VAL A 55 -2.18 5.78 5.33
C VAL A 55 -2.38 5.55 3.83
N VAL A 56 -1.44 4.86 3.16
CA VAL A 56 -1.59 4.58 1.72
C VAL A 56 -2.81 3.71 1.43
N GLY A 57 -3.09 2.69 2.25
CA GLY A 57 -4.30 1.86 2.14
C GLY A 57 -5.59 2.64 2.43
N ASN A 58 -5.55 3.61 3.35
CA ASN A 58 -6.71 4.46 3.62
C ASN A 58 -7.05 5.37 2.44
N TYR A 59 -6.05 5.89 1.72
CA TYR A 59 -6.25 6.77 0.57
C TYR A 59 -6.18 6.05 -0.80
N SER A 60 -5.97 4.73 -0.80
CA SER A 60 -5.99 3.90 -2.00
C SER A 60 -7.41 3.83 -2.56
N LEU A 61 -7.58 4.18 -3.85
CA LEU A 61 -8.88 4.06 -4.53
C LEU A 61 -9.39 2.61 -4.53
N ARG A 62 -8.48 1.63 -4.61
CA ARG A 62 -8.83 0.21 -4.56
C ARG A 62 -9.44 -0.15 -3.20
N ASP A 63 -8.81 0.27 -2.12
CA ASP A 63 -9.26 -0.08 -0.77
C ASP A 63 -10.49 0.75 -0.37
N LEU A 64 -10.58 2.00 -0.85
CA LEU A 64 -11.79 2.80 -0.75
C LEU A 64 -12.96 2.11 -1.46
N ARG A 65 -12.76 1.61 -2.69
CA ARG A 65 -13.78 0.84 -3.41
C ARG A 65 -14.21 -0.38 -2.61
N ALA A 66 -13.26 -1.16 -2.08
CA ALA A 66 -13.57 -2.33 -1.26
C ALA A 66 -14.41 -1.96 -0.03
N ARG A 67 -14.01 -0.94 0.73
CA ARG A 67 -14.76 -0.47 1.91
C ARG A 67 -16.15 0.04 1.58
N VAL A 68 -16.31 0.82 0.50
CA VAL A 68 -17.63 1.32 0.08
C VAL A 68 -18.53 0.16 -0.34
N CYS A 69 -17.99 -0.83 -1.05
CA CYS A 69 -18.72 -2.04 -1.41
C CYS A 69 -19.17 -2.84 -0.17
N SER A 70 -18.27 -3.10 0.78
CA SER A 70 -18.61 -3.78 2.05
C SER A 70 -19.67 -3.02 2.83
N ASN A 71 -19.49 -1.71 3.03
CA ASN A 71 -20.46 -0.90 3.76
C ASN A 71 -21.84 -0.89 3.10
N ALA A 72 -21.91 -0.86 1.76
CA ALA A 72 -23.18 -0.91 1.03
C ALA A 72 -23.87 -2.27 1.20
N TRP A 73 -23.10 -3.36 1.10
CA TRP A 73 -23.59 -4.72 1.31
C TRP A 73 -24.15 -4.91 2.73
N ASP A 74 -23.43 -4.45 3.74
CA ASP A 74 -23.82 -4.58 5.16
C ASP A 74 -25.15 -3.88 5.48
N VAL A 75 -25.52 -2.85 4.71
CA VAL A 75 -26.80 -2.15 4.83
C VAL A 75 -27.84 -2.56 3.77
N GLY A 76 -27.60 -3.67 3.06
CA GLY A 76 -28.51 -4.22 2.05
C GLY A 76 -28.67 -3.34 0.80
N ARG A 77 -27.66 -2.56 0.44
CA ARG A 77 -27.65 -1.66 -0.71
C ARG A 77 -26.63 -2.09 -1.77
N ILE A 78 -26.93 -1.76 -3.02
CA ILE A 78 -26.01 -1.98 -4.14
C ILE A 78 -25.09 -0.76 -4.29
N CYS A 79 -23.78 -0.99 -4.24
CA CYS A 79 -22.77 0.04 -4.44
C CYS A 79 -22.74 0.53 -5.90
N CYS A 80 -22.57 1.84 -6.13
CA CYS A 80 -22.44 2.39 -7.49
C CYS A 80 -21.23 1.80 -8.26
N VAL A 81 -20.17 1.41 -7.55
CA VAL A 81 -19.02 0.68 -8.13
C VAL A 81 -19.45 -0.68 -8.69
N GLN A 82 -20.35 -1.41 -8.00
CA GLN A 82 -20.92 -2.66 -8.52
C GLN A 82 -21.70 -2.41 -9.82
N VAL A 83 -22.54 -1.37 -9.85
CA VAL A 83 -23.38 -1.06 -11.02
C VAL A 83 -22.55 -0.60 -12.22
N ARG A 84 -21.47 0.17 -12.01
CA ARG A 84 -20.70 0.78 -13.11
C ARG A 84 -19.46 -0.01 -13.54
N GLU A 85 -18.82 -0.71 -12.61
CA GLU A 85 -17.50 -1.34 -12.84
C GLU A 85 -17.53 -2.87 -12.68
N GLY A 86 -18.55 -3.43 -12.01
CA GLY A 86 -18.54 -4.83 -11.57
C GLY A 86 -17.62 -5.01 -10.35
N CYS A 87 -18.22 -5.44 -9.24
CA CYS A 87 -17.60 -5.72 -7.95
C CYS A 87 -17.72 -7.22 -7.66
N ALA A 88 -16.57 -7.90 -7.56
CA ALA A 88 -16.51 -9.33 -7.24
C ALA A 88 -17.06 -9.68 -5.84
N VAL A 89 -17.12 -8.70 -4.92
CA VAL A 89 -17.66 -8.87 -3.55
C VAL A 89 -19.19 -8.79 -3.52
N CYS A 90 -19.80 -8.17 -4.53
CA CYS A 90 -21.19 -7.76 -4.51
C CYS A 90 -22.09 -8.62 -5.44
N GLY A 91 -21.50 -9.61 -6.12
CA GLY A 91 -22.11 -10.39 -7.21
C GLY A 91 -22.32 -11.87 -6.89
N SER A 92 -22.23 -12.27 -5.62
CA SER A 92 -22.49 -13.61 -5.12
C SER A 92 -23.67 -13.61 -4.17
#